data_AF-A0A7R9K0I8-F1
#
_entry.id   AF-A0A7R9K0I8-F1
#
_cell.length_a   1.000
_cell.length_b   1.000
_cell.length_c   1.000
_cell.angle_alpha   90.00
_cell.angle_beta   90.00
_cell.angle_gamma   90.00
#
_symmetry.space_group_name_H-M   'P 1'
#
loop_
_entity.id
_entity.type
_entity.pdbx_description
1 polymer ?
#
loop_
_entity_poly.entity_id
_entity_poly.type
_entity_poly.pdbx_seq_one_letter_code
_entity_poly.pdbx_strand_id
1 'polypeptide(L)'
;MIVEVSHDNAGRTQLTNMVVAKDKTFGRMTKNGSWNGIIGMLLREEVDMALTIMAWMSERAAILDYVTTVGEFRVFIRQPSSNLKWKYLGLPVDRKLWLASLSSIFLIVVLQLMTTSFFTRRHNDTTVADQYTLLDSLFIALSGFFCGQAYSTGRAKLFKHASTTGCIGARRTALHTLTSWSTAAEYTTIINTQPMTPSSCSLRVLLLTIYITGWLLMALYSGKITSSLAVRKVILPFNSMEGILADGSYQFTVLKNSAQFNILSKAQGGLEQQVFTHVMNQDLRHYPESSLEGLQQVCGEPRVAFLSLYELVNEYILELNCSIAMLPKVFFRNQMSFTSRRGSPYIRLFNYKILQLHSGGIMNKLRQDTWPEITHEKEDRPIPVELHTN
;
A
#
# COMPACT_ATOMS: atom_id res chain seq x y z
N MET A 1 16.24 29.25 -0.67
CA MET A 1 17.06 30.00 -1.64
C MET A 1 16.42 31.34 -1.93
N ILE A 2 17.19 32.41 -2.00
CA ILE A 2 16.71 33.75 -2.37
C ILE A 2 17.55 34.22 -3.56
N VAL A 3 16.96 34.93 -4.51
CA VAL A 3 17.63 35.24 -5.77
C VAL A 3 17.47 36.70 -6.15
N GLU A 4 18.56 37.29 -6.65
CA GLU A 4 18.58 38.58 -7.33
C GLU A 4 18.32 38.38 -8.82
N VAL A 5 17.51 39.27 -9.39
CA VAL A 5 17.09 39.22 -10.78
C VAL A 5 17.80 40.30 -11.57
N SER A 6 18.45 39.92 -12.67
CA SER A 6 19.03 40.87 -13.62
C SER A 6 18.38 40.75 -14.99
N HIS A 7 18.59 41.76 -15.83
CA HIS A 7 18.19 41.73 -17.23
C HIS A 7 19.42 41.63 -18.11
N ASP A 8 19.41 40.73 -19.09
CA ASP A 8 20.46 40.68 -20.10
C ASP A 8 20.35 41.85 -21.09
N ASN A 9 21.36 42.02 -21.93
CA ASN A 9 21.39 43.07 -22.96
C ASN A 9 20.26 42.96 -24.00
N ALA A 10 19.53 41.82 -24.04
CA ALA A 10 18.36 41.58 -24.87
C ALA A 10 17.04 41.73 -24.10
N GLY A 11 17.07 42.24 -22.86
CA GLY A 11 15.91 42.46 -22.00
C GLY A 11 15.35 41.21 -21.33
N ARG A 12 15.99 40.04 -21.48
CA ARG A 12 15.52 38.79 -20.86
C ARG A 12 15.87 38.78 -19.38
N THR A 13 14.89 38.42 -18.56
CA THR A 13 15.04 38.24 -17.12
C THR A 13 15.89 37.00 -16.83
N GLN A 14 17.01 37.16 -16.14
CA GLN A 14 17.88 36.08 -15.69
C GLN A 14 18.07 36.11 -14.17
N LEU A 15 18.21 34.93 -13.59
CA LEU A 15 18.53 34.73 -12.18
C LEU A 15 20.05 34.70 -12.04
N THR A 16 20.64 35.70 -11.37
CA THR A 16 22.11 35.84 -11.31
C THR A 16 22.71 35.40 -10.00
N ASN A 17 22.30 36.01 -8.88
CA ASN A 17 22.92 35.76 -7.58
C ASN A 17 21.99 35.01 -6.64
N MET A 18 22.48 33.90 -6.10
CA MET A 18 21.80 33.15 -5.04
C MET A 18 22.33 33.59 -3.68
N VAL A 19 21.43 34.07 -2.83
CA VAL A 19 21.73 34.54 -1.47
C VAL A 19 21.03 33.65 -0.45
N VAL A 20 21.74 33.33 0.63
CA VAL A 20 21.22 32.59 1.79
C VAL A 20 20.97 33.56 2.93
N ALA A 21 19.81 33.48 3.56
CA ALA A 21 19.49 34.30 4.73
C ALA A 21 20.49 34.02 5.87
N LYS A 22 21.10 35.08 6.42
CA LYS A 22 22.12 34.98 7.47
C LYS A 22 21.61 34.30 8.74
N ASP A 23 20.35 34.56 9.10
CA ASP A 23 19.70 34.01 10.28
C ASP A 23 19.05 32.63 10.03
N LYS A 24 19.10 32.12 8.79
CA LYS A 24 18.48 30.85 8.35
C LYS A 24 16.99 30.74 8.72
N THR A 25 16.28 31.87 8.86
CA THR A 25 14.84 31.85 9.17
C THR A 25 13.98 32.31 8.00
N PHE A 26 12.76 31.78 7.89
CA PHE A 26 11.79 32.25 6.88
C PHE A 26 11.37 33.71 7.13
N GLY A 27 11.28 34.11 8.39
CA GLY A 27 10.94 35.47 8.80
C GLY A 27 9.66 35.55 9.65
N ARG A 28 9.77 36.29 10.75
CA ARG A 28 8.71 36.58 11.71
C ARG A 28 8.74 38.05 12.05
N MET A 29 7.57 38.60 12.38
CA MET A 29 7.49 39.93 12.95
C MET A 29 8.16 39.93 14.34
N THR A 30 9.14 40.80 14.51
CA THR A 30 9.80 41.06 15.80
C THR A 30 8.92 41.98 16.65
N LYS A 31 9.22 42.07 17.96
CA LYS A 31 8.50 42.97 18.87
C LYS A 31 8.55 44.44 18.44
N ASN A 32 9.59 44.82 17.70
CA ASN A 32 9.81 46.17 17.19
C ASN A 32 9.04 46.44 15.88
N GLY A 33 8.19 45.50 15.42
CA GLY A 33 7.41 45.63 14.19
C GLY A 33 8.17 45.35 12.89
N SER A 34 9.49 45.14 12.97
CA SER A 34 10.33 44.77 11.81
C SER A 34 10.29 43.26 11.55
N TRP A 35 10.50 42.85 10.30
CA TRP A 35 10.60 41.44 9.92
C TRP A 35 12.06 40.97 9.84
N ASN A 36 12.35 39.80 10.39
CA ASN A 36 13.63 39.11 10.18
C ASN A 36 13.53 38.08 9.05
N GLY A 37 14.59 37.29 8.84
CA GLY A 37 14.61 36.22 7.86
C GLY A 37 14.53 36.67 6.42
N ILE A 38 14.17 35.71 5.57
CA ILE A 38 13.93 35.89 4.13
C ILE A 38 12.93 37.04 3.88
N ILE A 39 11.86 37.12 4.68
CA ILE A 39 10.86 38.19 4.56
C ILE A 39 11.49 39.56 4.83
N GLY A 40 12.30 39.67 5.89
CA GLY A 40 13.00 40.91 6.18
C GLY A 40 13.89 41.37 5.02
N MET A 41 14.59 40.44 4.38
CA MET A 41 15.44 40.74 3.22
C MET A 41 14.62 41.24 2.03
N LEU A 42 13.47 40.61 1.74
CA LEU A 42 12.55 41.06 0.68
C LEU A 42 12.00 42.46 0.93
N LEU A 43 11.65 42.78 2.19
CA LEU A 43 11.12 44.09 2.55
C LEU A 43 12.19 45.19 2.54
N ARG A 44 13.45 44.85 2.82
CA ARG A 44 14.60 45.77 2.75
C ARG A 44 15.19 45.91 1.35
N GLU A 45 14.59 45.27 0.34
CA GLU A 45 15.05 45.28 -1.05
C GLU A 45 16.49 44.78 -1.21
N GLU A 46 16.94 43.91 -0.31
CA GLU A 46 18.24 43.23 -0.43
C GLU A 46 18.22 42.13 -1.51
N VAL A 47 17.02 41.71 -1.91
CA VAL A 47 16.75 40.58 -2.80
C VAL A 47 15.39 40.78 -3.48
N ASP A 48 15.26 40.36 -4.74
CA ASP A 48 14.05 40.59 -5.54
C ASP A 48 12.97 39.51 -5.30
N MET A 49 13.39 38.24 -5.17
CA MET A 49 12.47 37.13 -4.99
C MET A 49 13.04 36.03 -4.09
N ALA A 50 12.16 35.45 -3.29
CA ALA A 50 12.43 34.21 -2.58
C ALA A 50 11.93 33.02 -3.41
N LEU A 51 12.87 32.31 -4.03
CA LEU A 51 12.64 30.99 -4.65
C LEU A 51 12.61 29.86 -3.61
N THR A 52 12.61 30.19 -2.33
CA THR A 52 12.33 29.24 -1.26
C THR A 52 10.83 29.02 -1.20
N ILE A 53 10.44 27.76 -1.05
CA ILE A 53 9.03 27.41 -0.92
C ILE A 53 8.54 27.90 0.44
N MET A 54 7.59 28.84 0.42
CA MET A 54 7.00 29.42 1.61
C MET A 54 5.50 29.15 1.66
N ALA A 55 5.02 28.86 2.86
CA ALA A 55 3.58 28.73 3.10
C ALA A 55 2.90 30.10 3.00
N TRP A 56 1.72 30.10 2.36
CA TRP A 56 0.82 31.24 2.33
C TRP A 56 0.27 31.50 3.74
N MET A 57 0.37 32.75 4.20
CA MET A 57 -0.07 33.17 5.52
C MET A 57 -0.79 34.50 5.41
N SER A 58 -1.92 34.65 6.11
CA SER A 58 -2.70 35.91 6.12
C SER A 58 -1.86 37.10 6.59
N GLU A 59 -1.06 36.92 7.64
CA GLU A 59 -0.16 37.96 8.19
C GLU A 59 0.88 38.46 7.18
N ARG A 60 1.26 37.62 6.21
CA ARG A 60 2.29 37.91 5.20
C ARG A 60 1.69 38.38 3.88
N ALA A 61 0.47 37.98 3.55
CA ALA A 61 -0.24 38.40 2.35
C ALA A 61 -0.49 39.93 2.28
N ALA A 62 -0.45 40.63 3.41
CA ALA A 62 -0.55 42.09 3.42
C ALA A 62 0.70 42.78 2.81
N ILE A 63 1.86 42.13 2.85
CA ILE A 63 3.16 42.73 2.53
C ILE A 63 3.92 41.99 1.40
N LEU A 64 3.51 40.78 1.05
CA LEU A 64 4.13 39.94 0.04
C LEU A 64 3.11 39.49 -1.00
N ASP A 65 3.59 39.32 -2.23
CA ASP A 65 2.87 38.66 -3.30
C ASP A 65 3.41 37.24 -3.49
N TYR A 66 2.51 36.32 -3.83
CA TYR A 66 2.77 34.90 -3.95
C TYR A 66 2.58 34.43 -5.39
N VAL A 67 3.48 33.55 -5.83
CA VAL A 67 3.36 32.82 -7.10
C VAL A 67 2.36 31.66 -6.93
N THR A 68 1.88 31.07 -8.02
CA THR A 68 1.04 29.87 -7.99
C THR A 68 1.71 28.72 -7.23
N THR A 69 0.91 27.81 -6.70
CA THR A 69 1.37 26.68 -5.88
C THR A 69 2.38 25.78 -6.58
N VAL A 70 3.41 25.37 -5.86
CA VAL A 70 4.52 24.54 -6.36
C VAL A 70 4.68 23.21 -5.61
N GLY A 71 4.10 23.04 -4.41
CA GLY A 71 4.19 21.78 -3.65
C GLY A 71 3.11 21.61 -2.59
N GLU A 72 3.14 20.47 -1.88
CA GLU A 72 2.19 20.14 -0.81
C GLU A 72 2.86 19.60 0.48
N PHE A 73 2.34 19.99 1.65
CA PHE A 73 2.78 19.43 2.94
C PHE A 73 2.08 18.11 3.20
N ARG A 74 2.85 17.13 3.65
CA ARG A 74 2.36 15.79 3.99
C ARG A 74 2.84 15.40 5.37
N VAL A 75 2.08 14.52 6.02
CA VAL A 75 2.44 13.96 7.32
C VAL A 75 3.15 12.65 7.08
N PHE A 76 4.31 12.49 7.71
CA PHE A 76 5.17 11.34 7.61
C PHE A 76 5.30 10.68 8.96
N ILE A 77 5.22 9.35 8.96
CA ILE A 77 5.43 8.50 10.14
C ILE A 77 6.46 7.44 9.81
N ARG A 78 7.09 6.87 10.83
CA ARG A 78 7.90 5.67 10.63
C ARG A 78 7.02 4.58 10.07
N GLN A 79 7.47 3.93 9.00
CA GLN A 79 6.71 2.86 8.37
C GLN A 79 6.53 1.73 9.41
N PRO A 80 5.28 1.31 9.70
CA PRO A 80 5.05 0.23 10.63
C PRO A 80 5.63 -1.06 10.06
N SER A 81 6.27 -1.87 10.89
CA SER A 81 6.81 -3.15 10.45
C SER A 81 5.67 -4.04 9.94
N SER A 82 5.81 -4.50 8.69
CA SER A 82 4.87 -5.41 8.05
C SER A 82 5.10 -6.84 8.55
N ASN A 83 4.94 -7.05 9.85
CA ASN A 83 4.94 -8.40 10.39
C ASN A 83 3.71 -9.13 9.84
N LEU A 84 3.97 -10.12 8.98
CA LEU A 84 2.97 -11.05 8.46
C LEU A 84 2.45 -11.89 9.65
N LYS A 85 1.53 -11.34 10.44
CA LYS A 85 0.80 -12.10 11.46
C LYS A 85 0.05 -13.24 10.76
N TRP A 86 0.02 -14.43 11.35
CA TRP A 86 -0.71 -15.62 10.85
C TRP A 86 -2.17 -15.35 10.46
N LYS A 87 -2.79 -14.35 11.10
CA LYS A 87 -4.11 -13.81 10.73
C LYS A 87 -4.20 -13.39 9.25
N TYR A 88 -3.10 -12.92 8.65
CA TYR A 88 -3.03 -12.47 7.25
C TYR A 88 -2.96 -13.60 6.22
N LEU A 89 -2.57 -14.81 6.61
CA LEU A 89 -2.64 -15.99 5.73
C LEU A 89 -4.10 -16.47 5.54
N GLY A 90 -4.97 -16.25 6.53
CA GLY A 90 -6.41 -16.53 6.42
C GLY A 90 -7.24 -15.39 5.82
N LEU A 91 -6.63 -14.21 5.62
CA LEU A 91 -7.29 -12.97 5.16
C LEU A 91 -7.47 -12.77 3.64
N PRO A 92 -6.82 -13.49 2.71
CA PRO A 92 -6.97 -13.14 1.28
C PRO A 92 -8.32 -13.54 0.69
N VAL A 93 -9.22 -14.15 1.49
CA VAL A 93 -10.54 -14.58 1.05
C VAL A 93 -11.59 -13.62 1.60
N ASP A 94 -12.14 -12.77 0.72
CA ASP A 94 -13.32 -11.97 1.02
C ASP A 94 -14.42 -12.84 1.63
N ARG A 95 -15.14 -12.32 2.64
CA ARG A 95 -16.26 -13.06 3.28
C ARG A 95 -17.26 -13.60 2.25
N LYS A 96 -17.45 -12.86 1.16
CA LYS A 96 -18.28 -13.24 0.01
C LYS A 96 -17.76 -14.50 -0.69
N LEU A 97 -16.44 -14.63 -0.87
CA LEU A 97 -15.82 -15.78 -1.51
C LEU A 97 -15.88 -17.02 -0.62
N TRP A 98 -15.68 -16.88 0.70
CA TRP A 98 -15.90 -17.99 1.65
C TRP A 98 -17.34 -18.48 1.65
N LEU A 99 -18.31 -17.57 1.72
CA LEU A 99 -19.72 -17.91 1.66
C LEU A 99 -20.08 -18.58 0.32
N ALA A 100 -19.55 -18.08 -0.80
CA ALA A 100 -19.74 -18.69 -2.11
C ALA A 100 -19.14 -20.11 -2.18
N SER A 101 -17.90 -20.31 -1.73
CA SER A 101 -17.25 -21.62 -1.70
C SER A 101 -17.95 -22.62 -0.77
N LEU A 102 -18.38 -22.19 0.42
CA LEU A 102 -19.16 -23.05 1.31
C LEU A 102 -20.53 -23.38 0.72
N SER A 103 -21.18 -22.41 0.06
CA SER A 103 -22.47 -22.64 -0.60
C SER A 103 -22.36 -23.59 -1.79
N SER A 104 -21.27 -23.52 -2.57
CA SER A 104 -21.03 -24.42 -3.71
C SER A 104 -20.71 -25.83 -3.23
N ILE A 105 -19.90 -25.99 -2.19
CA ILE A 105 -19.64 -27.30 -1.56
C ILE A 105 -20.94 -27.90 -1.02
N PHE A 106 -21.76 -27.10 -0.32
CA PHE A 106 -23.05 -27.55 0.18
C PHE A 106 -23.98 -28.00 -0.96
N LEU A 107 -24.07 -27.22 -2.05
CA LEU A 107 -24.86 -27.57 -3.23
C LEU A 107 -24.38 -28.88 -3.87
N ILE A 108 -23.06 -29.06 -3.97
CA ILE A 108 -22.43 -30.28 -4.50
C ILE A 108 -22.81 -31.50 -3.65
N VAL A 109 -22.72 -31.40 -2.32
CA VAL A 109 -23.10 -32.48 -1.40
C VAL A 109 -24.59 -32.82 -1.52
N VAL A 110 -25.46 -31.80 -1.60
CA VAL A 110 -26.91 -32.02 -1.78
C VAL A 110 -27.21 -32.69 -3.12
N LEU A 111 -26.58 -32.26 -4.22
CA LEU A 111 -26.76 -32.89 -5.53
C LEU A 111 -26.27 -34.34 -5.55
N GLN A 112 -25.15 -34.64 -4.90
CA GLN A 112 -24.67 -36.01 -4.75
C GLN A 112 -25.67 -36.88 -3.97
N LEU A 113 -26.18 -36.40 -2.83
CA LEU A 113 -27.17 -37.13 -2.02
C LEU A 113 -28.51 -37.33 -2.73
N MET A 114 -28.95 -36.34 -3.50
CA MET A 114 -30.17 -36.43 -4.30
C MET A 114 -30.02 -37.47 -5.42
N THR A 115 -28.86 -37.53 -6.06
CA THR A 115 -28.61 -38.55 -7.10
C THR A 115 -28.45 -39.95 -6.52
N THR A 116 -27.69 -40.13 -5.43
CA THR A 116 -27.57 -41.45 -4.79
C THR A 116 -28.93 -41.94 -4.29
N SER A 117 -29.70 -41.11 -3.59
CA SER A 117 -31.05 -41.49 -3.14
C SER A 117 -32.03 -41.78 -4.28
N PHE A 118 -31.95 -41.06 -5.40
CA PHE A 118 -32.75 -41.33 -6.59
C PHE A 118 -32.37 -42.67 -7.25
N PHE A 119 -31.07 -42.96 -7.37
CA PHE A 119 -30.59 -44.23 -7.92
C PHE A 119 -30.93 -45.42 -7.01
N THR A 120 -30.77 -45.29 -5.69
CA THR A 120 -31.16 -46.31 -4.70
C THR A 120 -32.67 -46.57 -4.68
N ARG A 121 -33.50 -45.55 -4.96
CA ARG A 121 -34.95 -45.76 -5.10
C ARG A 121 -35.33 -46.46 -6.41
N ARG A 122 -34.55 -46.28 -7.46
CA ARG A 122 -34.86 -46.79 -8.81
C ARG A 122 -34.29 -48.19 -9.07
N HIS A 123 -33.12 -48.50 -8.53
CA HIS A 123 -32.60 -49.86 -8.41
C HIS A 123 -32.75 -50.26 -6.96
N ASN A 124 -33.61 -51.23 -6.67
CA ASN A 124 -33.88 -51.78 -5.33
C ASN A 124 -32.66 -52.57 -4.78
N ASP A 125 -31.45 -52.10 -5.07
CA ASP A 125 -30.17 -52.67 -4.69
C ASP A 125 -29.77 -52.09 -3.33
N THR A 126 -30.06 -52.86 -2.28
CA THR A 126 -29.70 -52.55 -0.89
C THR A 126 -28.18 -52.53 -0.65
N THR A 127 -27.39 -53.13 -1.54
CA THR A 127 -25.92 -53.17 -1.48
C THR A 127 -25.25 -51.83 -1.80
N VAL A 128 -25.93 -50.96 -2.55
CA VAL A 128 -25.43 -49.61 -2.90
C VAL A 128 -25.78 -48.60 -1.80
N ALA A 129 -26.87 -48.80 -1.06
CA ALA A 129 -27.32 -47.88 -0.02
C ALA A 129 -26.33 -47.79 1.17
N ASP A 130 -25.72 -48.92 1.55
CA ASP A 130 -24.78 -48.99 2.68
C ASP A 130 -23.38 -48.44 2.37
N GLN A 131 -23.05 -48.18 1.11
CA GLN A 131 -21.72 -47.71 0.68
C GLN A 131 -21.59 -46.19 0.57
N TYR A 132 -22.69 -45.44 0.63
CA TYR A 132 -22.69 -43.97 0.46
C TYR A 132 -23.42 -43.28 1.61
N THR A 133 -22.90 -43.39 2.83
CA THR A 133 -23.44 -42.62 3.96
C THR A 133 -23.19 -41.11 3.76
N LEU A 134 -23.89 -40.26 4.51
CA LEU A 134 -23.65 -38.80 4.51
C LEU A 134 -22.18 -38.45 4.76
N LEU A 135 -21.54 -39.20 5.66
CA LEU A 135 -20.12 -39.03 5.98
C LEU A 135 -19.22 -39.47 4.84
N ASP A 136 -19.54 -40.57 4.15
CA ASP A 136 -18.76 -41.00 2.98
C ASP A 136 -18.93 -40.04 1.81
N SER A 137 -20.12 -39.45 1.63
CA SER A 137 -20.39 -38.44 0.61
C SER A 137 -19.66 -37.14 0.89
N LEU A 138 -19.67 -36.68 2.15
CA LEU A 138 -18.85 -35.55 2.62
C LEU A 138 -17.35 -35.86 2.46
N PHE A 139 -16.92 -37.08 2.78
CA PHE A 139 -15.53 -37.49 2.66
C PHE A 139 -15.07 -37.56 1.20
N ILE A 140 -15.90 -38.02 0.26
CA ILE A 140 -15.61 -38.02 -1.18
C ILE A 140 -15.58 -36.58 -1.72
N ALA A 141 -16.52 -35.73 -1.33
CA ALA A 141 -16.54 -34.32 -1.74
C ALA A 141 -15.32 -33.55 -1.20
N LEU A 142 -14.94 -33.80 0.05
CA LEU A 142 -13.79 -33.14 0.69
C LEU A 142 -12.45 -33.75 0.25
N SER A 143 -12.35 -35.05 0.00
CA SER A 143 -11.14 -35.66 -0.57
C SER A 143 -10.95 -35.29 -2.04
N GLY A 144 -12.01 -35.17 -2.84
CA GLY A 144 -11.91 -34.56 -4.18
C GLY A 144 -11.44 -33.10 -4.16
N PHE A 145 -11.67 -32.39 -3.04
CA PHE A 145 -11.30 -30.99 -2.85
C PHE A 145 -9.90 -30.79 -2.25
N PHE A 146 -9.50 -31.62 -1.28
CA PHE A 146 -8.21 -31.52 -0.56
C PHE A 146 -7.16 -32.54 -1.01
N CYS A 147 -7.54 -33.64 -1.67
CA CYS A 147 -6.62 -34.70 -2.04
C CYS A 147 -6.30 -34.76 -3.52
N GLY A 148 -5.07 -34.35 -3.81
CA GLY A 148 -4.13 -35.17 -4.58
C GLY A 148 -3.56 -36.37 -3.79
N GLN A 149 -3.91 -36.59 -2.51
CA GLN A 149 -3.25 -37.58 -1.64
C GLN A 149 -4.17 -38.12 -0.49
N ALA A 150 -5.19 -38.95 -0.74
CA ALA A 150 -5.73 -39.84 0.32
C ALA A 150 -6.63 -40.97 -0.24
N TYR A 151 -6.13 -42.21 -0.23
CA TYR A 151 -6.60 -43.22 0.74
C TYR A 151 -5.68 -44.45 0.73
N SER A 152 -5.15 -44.81 1.89
CA SER A 152 -4.99 -46.21 2.27
C SER A 152 -5.25 -46.28 3.76
N THR A 153 -6.43 -46.73 4.18
CA THR A 153 -6.66 -47.28 5.52
C THR A 153 -8.08 -47.84 5.60
N GLY A 154 -8.22 -49.17 5.50
CA GLY A 154 -9.40 -49.82 6.08
C GLY A 154 -10.01 -50.98 5.29
N ARG A 155 -9.56 -52.18 5.65
CA ARG A 155 -10.34 -53.44 5.65
C ARG A 155 -10.51 -54.17 4.32
N ALA A 156 -9.39 -54.57 3.73
CA ALA A 156 -9.33 -55.68 2.79
C ALA A 156 -9.56 -57.02 3.53
N LYS A 157 -10.78 -57.55 3.47
CA LYS A 157 -11.02 -59.01 3.54
C LYS A 157 -12.01 -59.37 2.44
N LEU A 158 -11.66 -60.42 1.70
CA LEU A 158 -12.38 -61.07 0.61
C LEU A 158 -12.30 -60.36 -0.74
N PHE A 159 -11.29 -60.71 -1.55
CA PHE A 159 -11.48 -61.57 -2.72
C PHE A 159 -10.10 -62.02 -3.23
N LYS A 160 -9.84 -63.34 -3.12
CA LYS A 160 -8.73 -64.02 -3.81
C LYS A 160 -9.16 -64.27 -5.26
N HIS A 161 -8.17 -64.22 -6.16
CA HIS A 161 -8.18 -64.64 -7.58
C HIS A 161 -8.71 -63.63 -8.61
N ALA A 162 -7.78 -62.84 -9.16
CA ALA A 162 -7.45 -62.89 -10.59
C ALA A 162 -6.03 -62.37 -10.79
N SER A 163 -5.20 -63.19 -11.43
CA SER A 163 -3.78 -62.98 -11.64
C SER A 163 -3.50 -62.10 -12.87
N THR A 164 -2.37 -61.40 -12.79
CA THR A 164 -1.37 -61.17 -13.85
C THR A 164 -1.74 -60.32 -15.07
N THR A 165 -1.14 -59.12 -15.15
CA THR A 165 -0.10 -58.67 -16.11
C THR A 165 0.06 -57.14 -15.95
N GLY A 166 1.22 -56.50 -15.83
CA GLY A 166 2.62 -56.89 -15.69
C GLY A 166 3.43 -55.62 -15.35
N CYS A 167 4.48 -55.77 -14.52
CA CYS A 167 5.48 -54.74 -14.27
C CYS A 167 6.62 -54.87 -15.28
N ILE A 168 6.96 -53.82 -16.05
CA ILE A 168 8.29 -53.65 -16.65
C ILE A 168 8.70 -52.17 -16.59
N GLY A 169 9.71 -51.89 -15.74
CA GLY A 169 10.90 -51.10 -16.08
C GLY A 169 10.81 -49.58 -16.25
N ALA A 170 11.31 -48.83 -15.26
CA ALA A 170 12.28 -47.75 -15.48
C ALA A 170 12.91 -47.29 -14.15
N ARG A 171 14.20 -47.60 -13.97
CA ARG A 171 15.06 -47.06 -12.91
C ARG A 171 16.10 -46.15 -13.57
N ARG A 172 16.22 -44.91 -13.06
CA ARG A 172 17.20 -43.84 -13.39
C ARG A 172 17.10 -43.19 -14.77
N THR A 173 16.59 -41.96 -14.81
CA THR A 173 17.34 -40.71 -15.14
C THR A 173 16.39 -39.51 -15.05
N ALA A 174 16.97 -38.31 -14.85
CA ALA A 174 16.36 -36.99 -14.98
C ALA A 174 15.71 -36.38 -13.72
N LEU A 175 16.58 -35.90 -12.84
CA LEU A 175 16.51 -34.55 -12.27
C LEU A 175 16.19 -33.54 -13.40
N HIS A 176 15.32 -32.55 -13.14
CA HIS A 176 14.79 -31.50 -14.04
C HIS A 176 13.53 -31.86 -14.86
N THR A 177 12.35 -31.73 -14.24
CA THR A 177 11.25 -30.82 -14.63
C THR A 177 10.14 -30.94 -13.58
N LEU A 178 10.40 -30.37 -12.40
CA LEU A 178 9.36 -30.04 -11.43
C LEU A 178 8.56 -28.87 -12.02
N THR A 179 7.29 -29.10 -12.38
CA THR A 179 6.12 -28.19 -12.14
C THR A 179 4.91 -28.43 -13.06
N SER A 180 4.96 -29.28 -14.09
CA SER A 180 3.79 -29.48 -14.98
C SER A 180 3.24 -30.91 -15.10
N TRP A 181 3.89 -31.93 -14.55
CA TRP A 181 3.49 -33.34 -14.71
C TRP A 181 2.96 -34.03 -13.44
N SER A 182 3.05 -33.40 -12.26
CA SER A 182 2.52 -34.00 -11.02
C SER A 182 0.99 -33.99 -10.97
N THR A 183 0.33 -32.97 -11.49
CA THR A 183 -1.13 -32.85 -11.41
C THR A 183 -1.87 -33.84 -12.31
N ALA A 184 -1.35 -34.14 -13.51
CA ALA A 184 -1.97 -35.10 -14.43
C ALA A 184 -1.76 -36.56 -13.99
N ALA A 185 -0.57 -36.90 -13.50
CA ALA A 185 -0.27 -38.22 -12.97
C ALA A 185 -1.05 -38.51 -11.66
N GLU A 186 -1.17 -37.51 -10.78
CA GLU A 186 -2.01 -37.59 -9.56
C GLU A 186 -3.51 -37.65 -9.91
N TYR A 187 -3.98 -36.96 -10.95
CA TYR A 187 -5.37 -37.09 -11.41
C TYR A 187 -5.67 -38.49 -11.96
N THR A 188 -4.75 -39.09 -12.72
CA THR A 188 -4.93 -40.46 -13.24
C THR A 188 -4.90 -41.54 -12.15
N THR A 189 -4.17 -41.33 -11.05
CA THR A 189 -4.21 -42.24 -9.90
C THR A 189 -5.46 -42.05 -9.03
N ILE A 190 -6.07 -40.85 -9.00
CA ILE A 190 -7.38 -40.61 -8.38
C ILE A 190 -8.50 -41.36 -9.12
N ILE A 191 -8.49 -41.35 -10.45
CA ILE A 191 -9.49 -42.09 -11.26
C ILE A 191 -9.37 -43.61 -11.04
N ASN A 192 -8.15 -44.10 -10.83
CA ASN A 192 -7.88 -45.53 -10.64
C ASN A 192 -8.02 -46.04 -9.20
N THR A 193 -8.25 -45.16 -8.21
CA THR A 193 -8.38 -45.53 -6.78
C THR A 193 -9.81 -45.44 -6.24
N GLN A 194 -10.78 -44.97 -7.04
CA GLN A 194 -12.19 -45.01 -6.66
C GLN A 194 -12.72 -46.46 -6.75
N PRO A 195 -13.30 -47.03 -5.68
CA PRO A 195 -13.60 -48.46 -5.62
C PRO A 195 -14.65 -48.90 -6.66
N MET A 196 -15.48 -48.00 -7.20
CA MET A 196 -16.34 -48.28 -8.35
C MET A 196 -16.63 -47.02 -9.15
N THR A 197 -16.26 -47.00 -10.45
CA THR A 197 -16.82 -45.98 -11.35
C THR A 197 -18.28 -46.33 -11.62
N PRO A 198 -19.22 -45.39 -11.44
CA PRO A 198 -20.63 -45.68 -11.66
C PRO A 198 -20.88 -46.07 -13.13
N SER A 199 -21.74 -47.07 -13.34
CA SER A 199 -22.06 -47.59 -14.68
C SER A 199 -22.88 -46.61 -15.53
N SER A 200 -23.64 -45.73 -14.88
CA SER A 200 -24.52 -44.76 -15.54
C SER A 200 -23.78 -43.52 -16.06
N CYS A 201 -24.02 -43.15 -17.32
CA CYS A 201 -23.44 -41.97 -17.95
C CYS A 201 -23.80 -40.66 -17.20
N SER A 202 -25.01 -40.55 -16.67
CA SER A 202 -25.47 -39.36 -15.94
C SER A 202 -24.66 -39.12 -14.66
N LEU A 203 -24.29 -40.19 -13.95
CA LEU A 203 -23.52 -40.09 -12.70
C LEU A 203 -22.03 -39.80 -12.99
N ARG A 204 -21.50 -40.28 -14.12
CA ARG A 204 -20.15 -39.91 -14.60
C ARG A 204 -20.02 -38.44 -14.94
N VAL A 205 -21.02 -37.89 -15.65
CA VAL A 205 -21.05 -36.45 -15.98
C VAL A 205 -21.11 -35.61 -14.70
N LEU A 206 -21.95 -36.00 -13.73
CA LEU A 206 -22.03 -35.31 -12.44
C LEU A 206 -20.68 -35.32 -11.71
N LEU A 207 -20.03 -36.48 -11.59
CA LEU A 207 -18.73 -36.60 -10.94
C LEU A 207 -17.67 -35.73 -11.64
N LEU A 208 -17.60 -35.76 -12.97
CA LEU A 208 -16.68 -34.91 -13.74
C LEU A 208 -16.92 -33.42 -13.49
N THR A 209 -18.18 -32.97 -13.46
CA THR A 209 -18.49 -31.56 -13.16
C THR A 209 -18.08 -31.16 -11.74
N ILE A 210 -18.21 -32.06 -10.77
CA ILE A 210 -17.81 -31.84 -9.38
C ILE A 210 -16.29 -31.75 -9.27
N TYR A 211 -15.54 -32.64 -9.92
CA TYR A 211 -14.08 -32.60 -9.93
C TYR A 211 -13.54 -31.34 -10.61
N ILE A 212 -14.10 -30.95 -11.77
CA ILE A 212 -13.71 -29.72 -12.48
C ILE A 212 -13.99 -28.48 -11.62
N THR A 213 -15.16 -28.44 -10.97
CA THR A 213 -15.55 -27.31 -10.10
C THR A 213 -14.65 -27.23 -8.86
N GLY A 214 -14.35 -28.37 -8.22
CA GLY A 214 -13.43 -28.43 -7.09
C GLY A 214 -12.01 -28.00 -7.45
N TRP A 215 -11.49 -28.48 -8.58
CA TRP A 215 -10.18 -28.06 -9.09
C TRP A 215 -10.12 -26.56 -9.39
N LEU A 216 -11.15 -26.02 -10.03
CA LEU A 216 -11.25 -24.59 -10.33
C LEU A 216 -11.27 -23.75 -9.04
N LEU A 217 -12.05 -24.13 -8.03
CA LEU A 217 -12.10 -23.44 -6.74
C LEU A 217 -10.74 -23.47 -6.03
N MET A 218 -10.05 -24.61 -6.06
CA MET A 218 -8.72 -24.74 -5.46
C MET A 218 -7.67 -23.91 -6.20
N ALA A 219 -7.71 -23.88 -7.54
CA ALA A 219 -6.81 -23.05 -8.36
C ALA A 219 -7.05 -21.55 -8.14
N LEU A 220 -8.31 -21.12 -8.03
CA LEU A 220 -8.65 -19.73 -7.71
C LEU A 220 -8.22 -19.34 -6.30
N TYR A 221 -8.38 -20.24 -5.33
CA TYR A 221 -7.93 -20.04 -3.96
C TYR A 221 -6.39 -19.92 -3.86
N SER A 222 -5.66 -20.84 -4.49
CA SER A 222 -4.20 -20.80 -4.51
C SER A 222 -3.67 -19.56 -5.23
N GLY A 223 -4.28 -19.19 -6.37
CA GLY A 223 -3.94 -17.96 -7.09
C GLY A 223 -4.17 -16.69 -6.25
N LYS A 224 -5.28 -16.61 -5.51
CA LYS A 224 -5.60 -15.47 -4.66
C LYS A 224 -4.66 -15.34 -3.47
N ILE A 225 -4.30 -16.46 -2.83
CA ILE A 225 -3.28 -16.50 -1.78
C ILE A 225 -1.94 -16.03 -2.33
N THR A 226 -1.46 -16.62 -3.42
CA THR A 226 -0.17 -16.26 -4.02
C THR A 226 -0.13 -14.79 -4.41
N SER A 227 -1.19 -14.25 -5.03
CA SER A 227 -1.30 -12.82 -5.35
C SER A 227 -1.27 -11.93 -4.10
N SER A 228 -1.93 -12.34 -3.02
CA SER A 228 -1.96 -11.55 -1.78
C SER A 228 -0.66 -11.64 -0.99
N LEU A 229 0.08 -12.76 -1.05
CA LEU A 229 1.41 -12.88 -0.43
C LEU A 229 2.50 -12.21 -1.27
N ALA A 230 2.31 -12.11 -2.59
CA ALA A 230 3.24 -11.40 -3.47
C ALA A 230 3.29 -9.89 -3.16
N VAL A 231 2.24 -9.32 -2.57
CA VAL A 231 2.18 -7.90 -2.23
C VAL A 231 2.19 -7.70 -0.71
N ARG A 232 3.29 -7.16 -0.17
CA ARG A 232 3.26 -6.65 1.21
C ARG A 232 2.49 -5.34 1.25
N LYS A 233 1.24 -5.39 1.71
CA LYS A 233 0.47 -4.18 2.01
C LYS A 233 0.89 -3.61 3.36
N VAL A 234 1.42 -2.39 3.35
CA VAL A 234 1.68 -1.62 4.56
C VAL A 234 0.33 -1.09 5.06
N ILE A 235 -0.12 -1.58 6.21
CA ILE A 235 -1.34 -1.06 6.84
C ILE A 235 -0.91 0.07 7.77
N LEU A 236 -1.27 1.29 7.41
CA LEU A 236 -1.06 2.45 8.26
C LEU A 236 -2.03 2.40 9.46
N PRO A 237 -1.60 2.82 10.67
CA PRO A 237 -2.48 2.89 11.84
C PRO A 237 -3.63 3.88 11.65
N PHE A 238 -3.40 4.93 10.86
CA PHE A 238 -4.36 5.97 10.51
C PHE A 238 -4.04 6.54 9.12
N ASN A 239 -5.02 7.21 8.51
CA ASN A 239 -4.90 7.79 7.17
C ASN A 239 -5.05 9.31 7.15
N SER A 240 -5.26 9.94 8.31
CA SER A 240 -5.69 11.33 8.46
C SER A 240 -5.25 11.90 9.80
N MET A 241 -5.31 13.24 9.91
CA MET A 241 -4.96 13.92 11.15
C MET A 241 -5.97 13.67 12.27
N GLU A 242 -7.24 13.54 11.92
CA GLU A 242 -8.31 13.13 12.84
C GLU A 242 -8.02 11.75 13.44
N GLY A 243 -7.43 10.85 12.64
CA GLY A 243 -6.99 9.53 13.11
C GLY A 243 -5.83 9.61 14.12
N ILE A 244 -4.87 10.51 13.91
CA ILE A 244 -3.76 10.76 14.86
C ILE A 244 -4.32 11.26 16.19
N LEU A 245 -5.26 12.22 16.13
CA LEU A 245 -5.91 12.77 17.32
C LEU A 245 -6.75 11.74 18.08
N ALA A 246 -7.48 10.89 17.37
CA ALA A 246 -8.30 9.83 17.98
C ALA A 246 -7.45 8.74 18.64
N ASP A 247 -6.30 8.42 18.06
CA ASP A 247 -5.37 7.44 18.63
C ASP A 247 -4.62 8.00 19.84
N GLY A 248 -4.23 9.28 19.81
CA GLY A 248 -3.58 10.00 20.91
C GLY A 248 -2.19 9.46 21.31
N SER A 249 -1.73 8.37 20.70
CA SER A 249 -0.45 7.74 21.05
C SER A 249 0.74 8.33 20.29
N TYR A 250 0.48 8.99 19.15
CA TYR A 250 1.49 9.63 18.32
C TYR A 250 1.66 11.09 18.69
N GLN A 251 2.91 11.50 18.91
CA GLN A 251 3.27 12.89 19.05
C GLN A 251 3.38 13.53 17.67
N PHE A 252 2.67 14.63 17.46
CA PHE A 252 2.74 15.41 16.24
C PHE A 252 3.81 16.50 16.37
N THR A 253 4.72 16.57 15.40
CA THR A 253 5.80 17.56 15.38
C THR A 253 5.88 18.27 14.04
N VAL A 254 6.34 19.52 14.10
CA VAL A 254 6.50 20.43 12.96
C VAL A 254 7.85 21.14 13.11
N LEU A 255 8.33 21.80 12.07
CA LEU A 255 9.56 22.59 12.20
C LEU A 255 9.39 23.74 13.20
N LYS A 256 10.42 23.96 14.01
CA LYS A 256 10.51 25.10 14.92
C LYS A 256 10.45 26.42 14.14
N ASN A 257 9.76 27.42 14.68
CA ASN A 257 9.59 28.74 14.04
C ASN A 257 8.97 28.70 12.61
N SER A 258 8.25 27.63 12.29
CA SER A 258 7.61 27.45 10.98
C SER A 258 6.24 28.13 10.90
N ALA A 259 5.73 28.26 9.67
CA ALA A 259 4.38 28.77 9.45
C ALA A 259 3.32 27.84 10.07
N GLN A 260 3.52 26.53 9.96
CA GLN A 260 2.67 25.47 10.46
C GLN A 260 2.58 25.52 11.99
N PHE A 261 3.72 25.70 12.65
CA PHE A 261 3.75 25.93 14.10
C PHE A 261 2.93 27.17 14.49
N ASN A 262 3.08 28.28 13.75
CA ASN A 262 2.33 29.51 14.04
C ASN A 262 0.82 29.36 13.77
N ILE A 263 0.41 28.63 12.73
CA ILE A 263 -1.01 28.35 12.45
C ILE A 263 -1.62 27.53 13.59
N LEU A 264 -0.96 26.44 13.99
CA LEU A 264 -1.44 25.54 15.03
C LEU A 264 -1.51 26.22 16.40
N SER A 265 -0.47 26.97 16.78
CA SER A 265 -0.41 27.66 18.07
C SER A 265 -1.39 28.84 18.19
N LYS A 266 -1.73 29.51 17.08
CA LYS A 266 -2.68 30.63 17.07
C LYS A 266 -4.13 30.20 16.80
N ALA A 267 -4.38 28.91 16.54
CA ALA A 267 -5.72 28.43 16.23
C ALA A 267 -6.68 28.66 17.41
N GLN A 268 -7.81 29.34 17.15
CA GLN A 268 -8.83 29.66 18.15
C GLN A 268 -9.97 28.62 18.23
N GLY A 269 -9.87 27.55 17.43
CA GLY A 269 -10.90 26.53 17.29
C GLY A 269 -10.50 25.46 16.29
N GLY A 270 -11.38 24.48 16.10
CA GLY A 270 -11.24 23.47 15.06
C GLY A 270 -10.23 22.37 15.36
N LEU A 271 -9.85 21.65 14.31
CA LEU A 271 -8.94 20.51 14.39
C LEU A 271 -7.54 20.96 14.79
N GLU A 272 -7.09 22.10 14.28
CA GLU A 272 -5.78 22.70 14.48
C GLU A 272 -5.49 22.99 15.95
N GLN A 273 -6.47 23.56 16.68
CA GLN A 273 -6.34 23.81 18.11
C GLN A 273 -6.29 22.51 18.91
N GLN A 274 -7.09 21.51 18.53
CA GLN A 274 -7.08 20.19 19.17
C GLN A 274 -5.72 19.51 18.97
N VAL A 275 -5.16 19.58 17.75
CA VAL A 275 -3.81 19.09 17.44
C VAL A 275 -2.77 19.73 18.35
N PHE A 276 -2.78 21.06 18.44
CA PHE A 276 -1.80 21.80 19.23
C PHE A 276 -1.86 21.48 20.73
N THR A 277 -3.05 21.20 21.25
CA THR A 277 -3.27 20.96 22.68
C THR A 277 -3.06 19.50 23.09
N HIS A 278 -3.44 18.53 22.25
CA HIS A 278 -3.51 17.12 22.65
C HIS A 278 -2.33 16.27 22.17
N VAL A 279 -1.75 16.56 21.00
CA VAL A 279 -0.71 15.70 20.39
C VAL A 279 0.63 16.40 20.16
N MET A 280 0.68 17.73 20.30
CA MET A 280 1.91 18.51 20.20
C MET A 280 2.54 18.75 21.57
N ASN A 281 3.87 18.79 21.62
CA ASN A 281 4.61 19.08 22.84
C ASN A 281 4.61 20.59 23.12
N GLN A 282 4.46 20.99 24.38
CA GLN A 282 4.51 22.41 24.76
C GLN A 282 5.95 22.96 24.81
N ASP A 283 6.94 22.08 24.97
CA ASP A 283 8.35 22.46 25.04
C ASP A 283 8.96 22.69 23.65
N LEU A 284 9.27 23.95 23.35
CA LEU A 284 9.93 24.39 22.11
C LEU A 284 11.30 23.73 21.82
N ARG A 285 11.92 23.07 22.80
CA ARG A 285 13.22 22.38 22.65
C ARG A 285 13.12 21.04 21.93
N HIS A 286 11.95 20.41 21.93
CA HIS A 286 11.72 19.11 21.28
C HIS A 286 11.38 19.24 19.78
N TYR A 287 11.32 20.47 19.26
CA TYR A 287 10.98 20.73 17.87
C TYR A 287 12.24 20.85 17.01
N PRO A 288 12.30 20.14 15.86
CA PRO A 288 13.46 20.14 14.98
C PRO A 288 13.65 21.50 14.30
N GLU A 289 14.91 21.88 14.07
CA GLU A 289 15.26 23.11 13.35
C GLU A 289 15.38 22.89 11.84
N SER A 290 15.67 21.65 11.41
CA SER A 290 15.79 21.26 10.00
C SER A 290 14.88 20.09 9.65
N SER A 291 14.46 19.99 8.37
CA SER A 291 13.67 18.87 7.88
C SER A 291 14.38 17.54 8.06
N LEU A 292 15.70 17.50 7.89
CA LEU A 292 16.52 16.30 8.09
C LEU A 292 16.48 15.84 9.56
N GLU A 293 16.63 16.77 10.50
CA GLU A 293 16.54 16.48 11.94
C GLU A 293 15.15 15.95 12.32
N GLY A 294 14.08 16.55 11.77
CA GLY A 294 12.72 16.07 11.98
C GLY A 294 12.46 14.67 11.42
N LEU A 295 13.04 14.34 10.26
CA LEU A 295 12.97 12.99 9.70
C LEU A 295 13.80 11.98 10.49
N GLN A 296 14.97 12.38 11.00
CA GLN A 296 15.78 11.57 11.90
C GLN A 296 15.04 11.31 13.22
N GLN A 297 14.30 12.28 13.75
CA GLN A 297 13.44 12.12 14.92
C GLN A 297 12.35 11.06 14.69
N VAL A 298 11.68 11.09 13.53
CA VAL A 298 10.72 10.04 13.13
C VAL A 298 11.37 8.65 13.05
N CYS A 299 12.62 8.57 12.59
CA CYS A 299 13.34 7.30 12.58
C CYS A 299 13.72 6.82 13.99
N GLY A 300 14.16 7.73 14.86
CA GLY A 300 14.56 7.43 16.23
C GLY A 300 13.40 7.01 17.13
N GLU A 301 12.25 7.68 16.99
CA GLU A 301 11.08 7.49 17.85
C GLU A 301 9.89 6.92 17.07
N PRO A 302 9.38 5.72 17.42
CA PRO A 302 8.36 5.02 16.60
C PRO A 302 6.98 5.68 16.62
N ARG A 303 6.71 6.59 17.55
CA ARG A 303 5.40 7.27 17.75
C ARG A 303 5.49 8.78 17.50
N VAL A 304 6.27 9.18 16.50
CA VAL A 304 6.35 10.58 16.06
C VAL A 304 5.80 10.70 14.64
N ALA A 305 4.92 11.66 14.45
CA ALA A 305 4.41 12.08 13.16
C ALA A 305 4.96 13.47 12.83
N PHE A 306 5.68 13.59 11.70
CA PHE A 306 6.31 14.83 11.29
C PHE A 306 5.63 15.40 10.05
N LEU A 307 5.30 16.69 10.11
CA LEU A 307 4.78 17.42 8.95
C LEU A 307 5.94 18.05 8.17
N SER A 308 6.13 17.62 6.93
CA SER A 308 7.19 18.13 6.05
C SER A 308 6.71 18.28 4.60
N LEU A 309 7.54 18.95 3.80
CA LEU A 309 7.34 19.06 2.37
C LEU A 309 7.65 17.74 1.70
N TYR A 310 6.75 17.25 0.83
CA TYR A 310 6.95 15.98 0.15
C TYR A 310 8.28 15.91 -0.62
N GLU A 311 8.58 16.96 -1.39
CA GLU A 311 9.78 17.04 -2.20
C GLU A 311 11.06 16.99 -1.35
N LEU A 312 11.07 17.61 -0.16
CA LEU A 312 12.23 17.56 0.74
C LEU A 312 12.42 16.18 1.38
N VAL A 313 11.33 15.45 1.65
CA VAL A 313 11.46 14.10 2.18
C VAL A 313 12.10 13.18 1.14
N ASN A 314 11.71 13.31 -0.13
CA ASN A 314 12.30 12.53 -1.22
C ASN A 314 13.78 12.85 -1.47
N GLU A 315 14.23 14.06 -1.14
CA GLU A 315 15.65 14.43 -1.19
C GLU A 315 16.45 13.71 -0.10
N TYR A 316 15.96 13.69 1.14
CA TYR A 316 16.70 13.13 2.29
C TYR A 316 16.50 11.63 2.51
N ILE A 317 15.60 10.98 1.78
CA ILE A 317 15.24 9.57 2.02
C ILE A 317 16.42 8.60 1.92
N LEU A 318 17.43 8.91 1.09
CA LEU A 318 18.64 8.10 0.94
C LEU A 318 19.62 8.27 2.11
N GLU A 319 19.51 9.36 2.87
CA GLU A 319 20.33 9.64 4.06
C GLU A 319 19.73 9.03 5.34
N LEU A 320 18.50 8.51 5.28
CA LEU A 320 17.78 8.00 6.44
C LEU A 320 18.00 6.50 6.65
N ASN A 321 18.22 6.11 7.90
CA ASN A 321 18.40 4.71 8.31
C ASN A 321 17.08 3.94 8.50
N CYS A 322 15.93 4.52 8.13
CA CYS A 322 14.62 3.89 8.34
C CYS A 322 13.68 4.12 7.17
N SER A 323 12.70 3.22 7.02
CA SER A 323 11.61 3.40 6.07
C SER A 323 10.51 4.28 6.67
N ILE A 324 10.06 5.27 5.91
CA ILE A 324 9.03 6.24 6.30
C ILE A 324 7.80 6.03 5.42
N ALA A 325 6.62 6.22 5.99
CA ALA A 325 5.35 6.19 5.28
C ALA A 325 4.66 7.55 5.31
N MET A 326 4.05 7.93 4.19
CA MET A 326 3.25 9.13 4.06
C MET A 326 1.77 8.83 4.35
N LEU A 327 1.09 9.75 5.03
CA LEU A 327 -0.37 9.71 5.14
C LEU A 327 -1.03 10.23 3.86
N PRO A 328 -2.08 9.55 3.35
CA PRO A 328 -2.70 9.88 2.07
C PRO A 328 -3.51 11.18 2.10
N LYS A 329 -4.12 11.52 3.25
CA LYS A 329 -4.92 12.75 3.37
C LYS A 329 -4.04 13.94 3.73
N VAL A 330 -4.21 15.02 3.00
CA VAL A 330 -3.56 16.31 3.25
C VAL A 330 -4.16 16.95 4.50
N PHE A 331 -3.32 17.25 5.48
CA PHE A 331 -3.74 17.98 6.68
C PHE A 331 -3.79 19.50 6.42
N PHE A 332 -2.71 20.06 5.87
CA PHE A 332 -2.65 21.48 5.48
C PHE A 332 -2.80 21.63 3.98
N ARG A 333 -3.92 22.19 3.55
CA ARG A 333 -4.13 22.61 2.15
C ARG A 333 -3.47 23.95 1.83
N ASN A 334 -2.47 24.36 2.62
CA ASN A 334 -1.81 25.63 2.40
C ASN A 334 -1.01 25.57 1.11
N GLN A 335 -1.26 26.58 0.31
CA GLN A 335 -0.54 26.83 -0.90
C GLN A 335 0.92 27.14 -0.56
N MET A 336 1.82 26.54 -1.32
CA MET A 336 3.26 26.71 -1.18
C MET A 336 3.79 27.35 -2.44
N SER A 337 4.48 28.48 -2.30
CA SER A 337 4.95 29.17 -3.48
C SER A 337 6.24 29.91 -3.24
N PHE A 338 6.82 30.35 -4.35
CA PHE A 338 7.79 31.43 -4.35
C PHE A 338 7.09 32.74 -3.99
N THR A 339 7.86 33.66 -3.41
CA THR A 339 7.32 34.91 -2.87
C THR A 339 8.19 36.09 -3.27
N SER A 340 7.56 37.24 -3.45
CA SER A 340 8.23 38.51 -3.71
C SER A 340 7.55 39.61 -2.90
N ARG A 341 8.19 40.77 -2.86
CA ARG A 341 7.60 41.97 -2.27
C ARG A 341 6.32 42.34 -3.02
N ARG A 342 5.34 42.88 -2.29
CA ARG A 342 4.09 43.35 -2.89
C ARG A 342 4.33 44.38 -4.00
N GLY A 343 3.66 44.20 -5.13
CA GLY A 343 3.79 45.04 -6.32
C GLY A 343 4.94 44.65 -7.25
N SER A 344 5.58 43.50 -7.03
CA SER A 344 6.70 43.05 -7.87
C SER A 344 6.26 42.71 -9.30
N PRO A 345 6.96 43.21 -10.34
CA PRO A 345 6.63 42.91 -11.74
C PRO A 345 6.88 41.43 -12.10
N TYR A 346 7.70 40.73 -11.31
CA TYR A 346 8.12 39.36 -11.62
C TYR A 346 7.04 38.31 -11.34
N ILE A 347 6.10 38.56 -10.40
CA ILE A 347 5.07 37.59 -10.03
C ILE A 347 4.23 37.15 -11.23
N ARG A 348 3.84 38.10 -12.09
CA ARG A 348 3.05 37.80 -13.30
C ARG A 348 3.84 36.92 -14.28
N LEU A 349 5.13 37.20 -14.46
CA LEU A 349 6.01 36.43 -15.34
C LEU A 349 6.19 34.99 -14.83
N PHE A 350 6.46 34.83 -13.54
CA PHE A 350 6.63 33.51 -12.92
C PHE A 350 5.35 32.69 -12.96
N ASN A 351 4.20 33.30 -12.64
CA ASN A 351 2.90 32.64 -12.74
C ASN A 351 2.64 32.12 -14.16
N TYR A 352 2.86 32.95 -15.18
CA TYR A 352 2.70 32.53 -16.56
C TYR A 352 3.60 31.33 -16.92
N LYS A 353 4.88 31.38 -16.52
CA LYS A 353 5.84 30.32 -16.84
C LYS A 353 5.57 29.02 -16.08
N ILE A 354 5.20 29.07 -14.81
CA ILE A 354 4.87 27.87 -14.04
C ILE A 354 3.60 27.21 -14.58
N LEU A 355 2.58 28.00 -14.96
CA LEU A 355 1.38 27.46 -15.61
C LEU A 355 1.70 26.83 -16.98
N GLN A 356 2.63 27.41 -17.75
CA GLN A 356 3.11 26.81 -19.00
C GLN A 356 3.81 25.47 -18.75
N LEU A 357 4.67 25.38 -17.73
CA LEU A 357 5.35 24.14 -17.35
C LEU A 357 4.38 23.07 -16.83
N HIS A 358 3.34 23.48 -16.11
CA HIS A 358 2.31 22.59 -15.58
C HIS A 358 1.42 22.05 -16.71
N SER A 359 0.86 22.92 -17.55
CA SER A 359 0.00 22.54 -18.69
C SER A 359 0.74 21.71 -19.74
N GLY A 360 2.04 21.96 -19.94
CA GLY A 360 2.89 21.15 -20.81
C GLY A 360 3.36 19.81 -20.22
N GLY A 361 3.02 19.49 -18.97
CA GLY A 361 3.46 18.27 -18.29
C GLY A 361 4.95 18.23 -17.91
N ILE A 362 5.71 19.28 -18.22
CA ILE A 362 7.15 19.38 -17.94
C ILE A 362 7.41 19.31 -16.44
N MET A 363 6.54 19.92 -15.62
CA MET A 363 6.69 19.89 -14.16
C MET A 363 6.64 18.46 -13.60
N ASN A 364 5.72 17.63 -14.09
CA ASN A 364 5.62 16.23 -13.65
C ASN A 364 6.82 15.41 -14.11
N LYS A 365 7.28 15.63 -15.34
CA LYS A 365 8.49 14.98 -15.87
C LYS A 365 9.72 15.35 -15.04
N LEU A 366 9.93 16.65 -14.77
CA LEU A 366 11.04 17.11 -13.93
C LEU A 366 10.97 16.51 -12.53
N ARG A 367 9.78 16.41 -11.94
CA ARG A 367 9.60 15.76 -10.64
C ARG A 367 10.07 14.31 -10.67
N GLN A 368 9.68 13.55 -11.69
CA GLN A 368 10.05 12.13 -11.84
C GLN A 368 11.54 11.93 -12.18
N ASP A 369 12.12 12.81 -13.00
CA ASP A 369 13.52 12.76 -13.40
C ASP A 369 14.44 13.16 -12.23
N THR A 370 14.03 14.13 -11.41
CA THR A 370 14.82 14.65 -10.27
C THR A 370 14.72 13.75 -9.06
N TRP A 371 13.50 13.32 -8.72
CA TRP A 371 13.24 12.41 -7.62
C TRP A 371 12.64 11.13 -8.21
N PRO A 372 13.44 10.10 -8.49
CA PRO A 372 12.88 8.82 -8.90
C PRO A 372 11.87 8.39 -7.84
N GLU A 373 10.60 8.29 -8.22
CA GLU A 373 9.50 7.91 -7.32
C GLU A 373 9.91 6.64 -6.56
N ILE A 374 10.17 6.78 -5.26
CA ILE A 374 10.28 5.62 -4.40
C ILE A 374 8.87 5.04 -4.31
N THR A 375 8.77 3.79 -4.72
CA THR A 375 7.58 2.98 -4.99
C THR A 375 6.59 2.84 -3.81
N HIS A 376 5.99 3.94 -3.37
CA HIS A 376 4.92 3.92 -2.37
C HIS A 376 3.66 4.67 -2.81
N GLU A 377 3.74 5.49 -3.87
CA GLU A 377 2.62 6.29 -4.35
C GLU A 377 2.01 5.81 -5.68
N LYS A 378 2.43 4.63 -6.17
CA LYS A 378 1.49 3.81 -6.93
C LYS A 378 0.69 2.96 -5.98
N GLU A 379 -0.44 3.54 -5.59
CA GLU A 379 -1.69 2.80 -5.46
C GLU A 379 -1.64 1.60 -6.45
N ASP A 380 -1.49 0.39 -5.90
CA ASP A 380 -1.46 -0.91 -6.59
C ASP A 380 -0.20 -1.44 -7.31
N ARG A 381 1.05 -0.97 -7.07
CA ARG A 381 2.24 -1.74 -7.54
C ARG A 381 2.93 -2.57 -6.45
N PRO A 382 3.02 -3.91 -6.60
CA PRO A 382 3.69 -4.80 -5.66
C PRO A 382 5.19 -4.53 -5.53
N ILE A 383 5.70 -4.53 -4.30
CA ILE A 383 7.14 -4.63 -4.02
C ILE A 383 7.50 -6.12 -4.03
N PRO A 384 8.41 -6.60 -4.92
CA PRO A 384 8.83 -7.99 -4.95
C PRO A 384 9.54 -8.39 -3.65
N VAL A 385 9.34 -9.64 -3.21
CA VAL A 385 10.07 -10.20 -2.06
C VAL A 385 11.40 -10.76 -2.55
N GLU A 386 12.51 -10.18 -2.12
CA GLU A 386 13.81 -10.86 -2.17
C GLU A 386 13.92 -11.78 -0.94
N LEU A 387 13.96 -13.09 -1.19
CA LEU A 387 14.23 -14.09 -0.17
C LEU A 387 15.75 -14.16 0.02
N HIS A 388 16.27 -13.56 1.09
CA HIS A 388 17.60 -13.92 1.57
C HIS A 388 17.51 -15.33 2.17
N THR A 389 18.05 -16.29 1.44
CA THR A 389 18.33 -17.64 1.94
C THR A 389 19.52 -17.53 2.89
N ASN A 390 19.27 -17.67 4.19
CA ASN A 390 20.32 -17.95 5.19
C ASN A 390 20.82 -19.38 5.08
#